data_AF-A0A382M9Z4-F1
#
_entry.id   AF-A0A382M9Z4-F1
#
_cell.length_a   1.000
_cell.length_b   1.000
_cell.length_c   1.000
_cell.angle_alpha   90.00
_cell.angle_beta   90.00
_cell.angle_gamma   90.00
#
_symmetry.space_group_name_H-M   'P 1'
#
loop_
_entity.id
_entity.type
_entity.pdbx_description
1 polymer ?
#
loop_
_entity_poly.entity_id
_entity_poly.type
_entity_poly.pdbx_seq_one_letter_code
_entity_poly.pdbx_strand_id
1 'polypeptide(L)'
;MKRNFFIFCASFLLLFLSFNNAFADSSDAKRFIQEIVDEAKEILVDSNSDKYKSDKLTEIALATVDINGVGYYTLGSYRKDLTEEQK
;
A
#
# COMPACT_ATOMS: atom_id res chain seq x y z
N MET A 1 8.91 30.35 -40.84
CA MET A 1 8.85 30.43 -39.36
C MET A 1 7.46 30.12 -38.81
N LYS A 2 6.37 30.69 -39.33
CA LYS A 2 5.00 30.49 -38.80
C LYS A 2 4.47 29.05 -38.85
N ARG A 3 4.75 28.28 -39.92
CA ARG A 3 4.30 26.88 -40.06
C ARG A 3 4.95 25.94 -39.04
N ASN A 4 6.27 26.04 -38.87
CA ASN A 4 7.01 25.19 -37.94
C ASN A 4 6.65 25.52 -36.49
N PHE A 5 6.38 26.80 -36.19
CA PHE A 5 5.85 27.23 -34.89
C PHE A 5 4.45 26.67 -34.63
N PHE A 6 3.56 26.66 -35.63
CA PHE A 6 2.23 26.07 -35.50
C PHE A 6 2.28 24.55 -35.27
N ILE A 7 3.16 23.85 -35.99
CA ILE A 7 3.39 22.41 -35.78
C ILE A 7 3.93 22.17 -34.36
N PHE A 8 4.88 22.98 -33.90
CA PHE A 8 5.41 22.88 -32.53
C PHE A 8 4.31 23.08 -31.48
N CYS A 9 3.48 24.13 -31.61
CA CYS A 9 2.37 24.38 -30.69
C CYS A 9 1.32 23.27 -30.73
N ALA A 10 0.99 22.73 -31.90
CA ALA A 10 0.05 21.62 -32.05
C ALA A 10 0.59 20.34 -31.40
N SER A 11 1.87 20.01 -31.62
CA SER A 11 2.53 18.87 -30.97
C SER A 11 2.60 19.05 -29.45
N PHE A 12 2.86 20.27 -28.96
CA PHE A 12 2.88 20.58 -27.54
C PHE A 12 1.49 20.44 -26.90
N LEU A 13 0.44 20.89 -27.59
CA LEU A 13 -0.94 20.73 -27.14
C LEU A 13 -1.35 19.25 -27.07
N LEU A 14 -0.95 18.43 -28.06
CA LEU A 14 -1.21 16.99 -28.07
C LEU A 14 -0.51 16.26 -26.91
N LEU A 15 0.68 16.70 -26.52
CA LEU A 15 1.35 16.19 -25.31
C LEU A 15 0.59 16.54 -24.04
N PHE A 16 0.02 17.75 -23.94
CA PHE A 16 -0.83 18.15 -22.80
C PHE A 16 -2.11 17.32 -22.69
N LEU A 17 -2.72 16.94 -23.81
CA LEU A 17 -3.90 16.06 -23.83
C LEU A 17 -3.59 14.61 -23.41
N SER A 18 -2.31 14.24 -23.34
CA SER A 18 -1.88 12.91 -22.91
C SER A 18 -1.68 12.80 -21.39
N PHE A 19 -1.76 13.91 -20.65
CA PHE A 19 -1.79 13.90 -19.18
C PHE A 19 -3.16 13.42 -18.71
N ASN A 20 -3.33 12.10 -18.63
CA ASN A 20 -4.42 11.52 -17.86
C ASN A 20 -4.12 11.74 -16.38
N ASN A 21 -5.10 12.22 -15.63
CA ASN A 21 -5.03 12.22 -14.17
C ASN A 21 -4.98 10.76 -13.70
N ALA A 22 -3.78 10.24 -13.49
CA ALA A 22 -3.59 8.96 -12.82
C ALA A 22 -3.94 9.17 -11.34
N PHE A 23 -5.21 8.99 -11.00
CA PHE A 23 -5.60 8.86 -9.61
C PHE A 23 -5.02 7.53 -9.12
N ALA A 24 -4.09 7.60 -8.17
CA ALA A 24 -3.61 6.42 -7.49
C ALA A 24 -4.79 5.79 -6.73
N ASP A 25 -5.28 4.67 -7.25
CA ASP A 25 -6.37 3.86 -6.70
C ASP A 25 -5.99 3.24 -5.33
N SER A 26 -4.89 3.66 -4.72
CA SER A 26 -4.32 3.10 -3.50
C SER A 26 -4.19 4.10 -2.35
N SER A 27 -4.72 5.32 -2.48
CA SER A 27 -4.57 6.37 -1.45
C SER A 27 -5.73 6.48 -0.45
N ASP A 28 -6.85 5.77 -0.65
CA ASP A 28 -7.95 5.78 0.31
C ASP A 28 -7.68 4.78 1.45
N ALA A 29 -7.20 5.31 2.57
CA ALA A 29 -6.93 4.55 3.78
C ALA A 29 -8.16 3.77 4.29
N LYS A 30 -9.38 4.29 4.11
CA LYS A 30 -10.59 3.59 4.56
C LYS A 30 -10.83 2.35 3.71
N ARG A 31 -10.71 2.49 2.38
CA ARG A 31 -10.87 1.34 1.48
C ARG A 31 -9.79 0.28 1.73
N PHE A 32 -8.54 0.70 1.88
CA PHE A 32 -7.44 -0.21 2.23
C PHE A 32 -7.71 -1.03 3.50
N ILE A 33 -8.16 -0.38 4.58
CA ILE A 33 -8.53 -1.07 5.82
C ILE A 33 -9.71 -2.01 5.58
N GLN A 34 -10.71 -1.59 4.82
CA GLN A 34 -11.90 -2.39 4.56
C GLN A 34 -11.57 -3.68 3.79
N GLU A 35 -10.69 -3.59 2.79
CA GLU A 35 -10.23 -4.75 2.01
C GLU A 35 -9.54 -5.80 2.90
N ILE A 36 -8.63 -5.38 3.78
CA ILE A 36 -7.97 -6.27 4.75
C ILE A 36 -8.98 -6.92 5.71
N VAL A 37 -9.94 -6.13 6.21
CA VAL A 37 -10.97 -6.62 7.14
C VAL A 37 -11.86 -7.66 6.48
N ASP A 38 -12.28 -7.43 5.24
CA ASP A 38 -13.14 -8.37 4.52
C ASP A 38 -12.39 -9.66 4.18
N GLU A 39 -11.14 -9.59 3.73
CA GLU A 39 -10.30 -10.77 3.48
C GLU A 39 -10.07 -11.59 4.77
N ALA A 40 -9.74 -10.92 5.88
CA ALA A 40 -9.55 -11.59 7.16
C ALA A 40 -10.84 -12.26 7.66
N LYS A 41 -12.01 -11.62 7.46
CA LYS A 41 -13.31 -12.20 7.81
C LYS A 41 -13.58 -13.48 7.04
N GLU A 42 -13.34 -13.49 5.72
CA GLU A 42 -13.54 -14.69 4.89
C GLU A 42 -12.72 -15.88 5.41
N ILE A 43 -11.45 -15.66 5.74
CA ILE A 43 -10.59 -16.69 6.34
C ILE A 43 -11.13 -17.19 7.68
N LEU A 44 -11.60 -16.28 8.53
CA LEU A 44 -12.05 -16.61 9.88
C LEU A 44 -13.37 -17.38 9.90
N VAL A 45 -14.31 -17.07 9.00
CA VAL A 45 -15.62 -17.74 8.94
C VAL A 45 -15.58 -19.09 8.23
N ASP A 46 -14.57 -19.34 7.39
CA ASP A 46 -14.43 -20.60 6.68
C ASP A 46 -14.19 -21.79 7.64
N SER A 47 -14.63 -22.98 7.26
CA SER A 47 -14.52 -24.22 8.05
C SER A 47 -13.15 -24.88 7.94
N ASN A 48 -12.08 -24.07 8.01
CA ASN A 48 -10.69 -24.54 8.00
C ASN A 48 -10.14 -24.70 9.43
N SER A 49 -8.99 -25.39 9.53
CA SER A 49 -8.29 -25.56 10.80
C SER A 49 -7.73 -24.24 11.33
N ASP A 50 -7.56 -24.14 12.65
CA ASP A 50 -6.97 -22.97 13.30
C ASP A 50 -5.57 -22.66 12.76
N LYS A 51 -4.78 -23.69 12.45
CA LYS A 51 -3.44 -23.53 11.87
C LYS A 51 -3.51 -22.87 10.50
N TYR A 52 -4.42 -23.32 9.63
CA TYR A 52 -4.60 -22.73 8.31
C TYR A 52 -5.00 -21.25 8.41
N LYS A 53 -5.96 -20.94 9.30
CA LYS A 53 -6.41 -19.56 9.53
C LYS A 53 -5.28 -18.68 10.03
N SER A 54 -4.51 -19.17 11.01
CA SER A 54 -3.34 -18.46 11.53
C SER A 54 -2.31 -18.16 10.44
N ASP A 55 -2.01 -19.13 9.57
CA ASP A 55 -1.03 -18.95 8.50
C ASP A 55 -1.51 -17.91 7.47
N LYS A 56 -2.79 -17.98 7.06
CA LYS A 56 -3.34 -17.02 6.10
C LYS A 56 -3.45 -15.61 6.66
N LEU A 57 -3.86 -15.45 7.91
CA LEU A 57 -3.85 -14.14 8.56
C LEU A 57 -2.42 -13.58 8.72
N THR A 58 -1.43 -14.46 8.92
CA THR A 58 -0.02 -14.06 8.96
C THR A 58 0.47 -13.60 7.59
N GLU A 59 0.09 -14.27 6.51
CA GLU A 59 0.39 -13.84 5.13
C GLU A 59 -0.14 -12.43 4.85
N ILE A 60 -1.40 -12.15 5.22
CA ILE A 60 -2.01 -10.81 5.08
C ILE A 60 -1.22 -9.78 5.89
N ALA A 61 -0.89 -10.09 7.16
CA ALA A 61 -0.17 -9.18 8.02
C ALA A 61 1.23 -8.83 7.46
N LEU A 62 1.97 -9.83 6.96
CA LEU A 62 3.28 -9.63 6.34
C LEU A 62 3.22 -8.76 5.08
N ALA A 63 2.13 -8.83 4.33
CA ALA A 63 1.94 -8.04 3.11
C ALA A 63 1.48 -6.61 3.37
N THR A 64 0.77 -6.35 4.48
CA THR A 64 -0.01 -5.11 4.66
C THR A 64 0.37 -4.27 5.88
N VAL A 65 1.11 -4.83 6.84
CA VAL A 65 1.43 -4.17 8.10
C VAL A 65 2.90 -3.78 8.17
N ASP A 66 3.19 -2.56 8.62
CA ASP A 66 4.53 -2.18 9.07
C ASP A 66 4.81 -2.80 10.45
N ILE A 67 5.20 -4.08 10.45
CA ILE A 67 5.46 -4.86 11.67
C ILE A 67 6.57 -4.21 12.50
N ASN A 68 7.61 -3.70 11.84
CA ASN A 68 8.71 -2.99 12.51
C ASN A 68 8.21 -1.71 13.17
N GLY A 69 7.39 -0.92 12.47
CA GLY A 69 6.75 0.27 13.01
C GLY A 69 5.91 -0.02 14.26
N VAL A 70 5.07 -1.05 14.21
CA VAL A 70 4.27 -1.50 15.37
C VAL A 70 5.17 -1.98 16.51
N GLY A 71 6.21 -2.75 16.21
CA GLY A 71 7.19 -3.21 17.20
C GLY A 71 7.89 -2.04 17.89
N TYR A 72 8.42 -1.10 17.11
CA TYR A 72 9.07 0.10 17.63
C TYR A 72 8.13 1.03 18.40
N TYR A 73 6.87 1.12 17.98
CA TYR A 73 5.85 1.85 18.73
C TYR A 73 5.62 1.21 20.10
N THR A 74 5.47 -0.12 20.12
CA THR A 74 5.27 -0.91 21.35
C THR A 74 6.47 -0.80 22.30
N LEU A 75 7.69 -0.88 21.77
CA LEU A 75 8.93 -0.74 22.54
C LEU A 75 9.16 0.68 23.06
N GLY A 76 8.51 1.70 22.50
CA GLY A 76 8.63 3.08 22.96
C GLY A 76 10.07 3.59 22.95
N SER A 77 10.51 4.23 24.05
CA SER A 77 11.87 4.75 24.16
C SER A 77 12.94 3.66 24.25
N TYR A 78 12.62 2.47 24.76
CA TYR A 78 13.57 1.38 24.97
C TYR A 78 14.21 0.90 23.67
N ARG A 79 13.55 1.05 22.52
CA ARG A 79 14.10 0.67 21.21
C ARG A 79 15.42 1.36 20.85
N LYS A 80 15.71 2.50 21.48
CA LYS A 80 16.93 3.28 21.23
C LYS A 80 18.17 2.61 21.79
N ASP A 81 17.99 1.79 22.82
CA ASP A 81 19.08 1.17 23.57
C ASP A 81 19.31 -0.30 23.18
N LEU A 82 18.50 -0.82 22.23
CA LEU A 82 18.61 -2.19 21.71
C LEU A 82 19.74 -2.31 20.69
N THR A 83 20.47 -3.43 20.73
CA THR A 83 21.39 -3.82 19.64
C THR A 83 20.61 -4.21 18.39
N GLU A 84 21.29 -4.29 17.24
CA GLU A 84 20.64 -4.74 16.00
C GLU A 84 20.12 -6.18 16.10
N GLU A 85 20.77 -7.07 16.88
CA GLU A 85 20.23 -8.42 17.12
C GLU A 85 19.01 -8.44 18.06
N GLN A 86 18.82 -7.39 18.86
CA GLN A 86 17.69 -7.26 19.78
C GLN A 86 16.48 -6.52 19.16
N LYS A 87 16.68 -5.85 18.03
CA LYS A 87 15.62 -5.20 17.24
C LYS A 87 14.94 -6.20 16.34
#